data_AF-A0AB94ITU7-F1
#
_entry.id   AF-A0AB94ITU7-F1
#
_cell.length_a   1.000
_cell.length_b   1.000
_cell.length_c   1.000
_cell.angle_alpha   90.00
_cell.angle_beta   90.00
_cell.angle_gamma   90.00
#
_symmetry.space_group_name_H-M   'P 1'
#
loop_
_entity.id
_entity.type
_entity.pdbx_description
1 polymer ?
#
loop_
_entity_poly.entity_id
_entity_poly.type
_entity_poly.pdbx_seq_one_letter_code
_entity_poly.pdbx_strand_id
1 'polypeptide(L)' 'MTENDDLIQIANEFTCIHVRKIQTKNGELLEIESKKNDGKITLDAMQLESLTVLKPEHFSKFFEIHFGLDDTFSKKSK' A
#
# COMPACT_ATOMS: atom_id res chain seq x y z
N MET A 1 -23.90 8.16 -17.99
CA MET A 1 -22.55 7.65 -18.26
C MET A 1 -21.98 7.24 -16.92
N THR A 2 -22.16 5.98 -16.56
CA THR A 2 -21.62 5.41 -15.31
C THR A 2 -20.39 4.62 -15.68
N GLU A 3 -19.24 5.30 -15.76
CA GLU A 3 -17.92 4.64 -15.84
C GLU A 3 -17.60 4.07 -14.45
N ASN A 4 -18.14 2.89 -14.15
CA ASN A 4 -17.78 2.11 -12.97
C ASN A 4 -17.41 0.71 -13.47
N ASP A 5 -16.13 0.43 -13.70
CA ASP A 5 -15.66 -0.97 -13.71
C ASP A 5 -14.15 -1.22 -13.49
N ASP A 6 -13.29 -0.20 -13.38
CA ASP A 6 -11.85 -0.43 -13.15
C ASP A 6 -11.48 -0.48 -11.65
N LEU A 7 -12.31 -1.13 -10.83
CA LEU A 7 -11.97 -1.39 -9.43
C LEU A 7 -11.26 -2.74 -9.32
N ILE A 8 -9.97 -2.72 -9.05
CA ILE A 8 -9.20 -3.91 -8.75
C ILE A 8 -9.23 -4.14 -7.24
N GLN A 9 -9.78 -5.27 -6.81
CA GLN A 9 -9.73 -5.69 -5.41
C GLN A 9 -8.60 -6.70 -5.20
N ILE A 10 -7.76 -6.46 -4.20
CA ILE A 10 -6.68 -7.37 -3.80
C ILE A 10 -6.87 -7.68 -2.31
N ALA A 11 -6.97 -8.95 -1.94
CA ALA A 11 -7.26 -9.35 -0.57
C ALA A 11 -6.49 -10.61 -0.15
N ASN A 12 -6.24 -10.71 1.16
CA ASN A 12 -5.74 -11.89 1.85
C ASN A 12 -6.41 -12.03 3.23
N GLU A 13 -5.93 -12.95 4.06
CA GLU A 13 -6.46 -13.20 5.41
C GLU A 13 -6.25 -12.04 6.39
N PHE A 14 -5.39 -11.08 6.06
CA PHE A 14 -5.04 -9.97 6.93
C PHE A 14 -5.69 -8.64 6.51
N THR A 15 -5.96 -8.45 5.21
CA THR A 15 -6.47 -7.17 4.67
C THR A 15 -7.17 -7.32 3.31
N CYS A 16 -7.94 -6.30 2.95
CA CYS A 16 -8.53 -6.10 1.63
C CYS A 16 -8.25 -4.65 1.19
N ILE A 17 -7.68 -4.50 0.01
CA ILE A 17 -7.41 -3.21 -0.60
C ILE A 17 -8.16 -3.08 -1.93
N HIS A 18 -8.59 -1.86 -2.21
CA HIS A 18 -9.19 -1.45 -3.46
C HIS A 18 -8.22 -0.53 -4.19
N VAL A 19 -8.05 -0.79 -5.47
CA VAL A 19 -7.19 -0.01 -6.36
C VAL A 19 -8.06 0.44 -7.52
N ARG A 20 -8.07 1.74 -7.81
CA ARG A 20 -8.79 2.28 -8.96
C ARG A 20 -8.06 3.43 -9.60
N LYS A 21 -8.25 3.60 -10.90
CA LYS A 21 -7.81 4.80 -11.60
C LYS A 21 -8.79 5.94 -11.27
N ILE A 22 -8.26 7.14 -11.06
CA ILE A 22 -9.03 8.37 -10.91
C ILE A 22 -8.59 9.39 -11.97
N GLN A 23 -9.57 10.03 -12.60
CA GLN A 23 -9.33 11.11 -13.56
C GLN A 23 -9.31 12.45 -12.82
N THR A 24 -8.28 13.25 -13.03
CA THR A 24 -8.18 14.60 -12.49
C THR A 24 -8.00 15.62 -13.61
N LYS A 25 -8.13 16.91 -13.30
CA LYS A 25 -7.84 17.98 -14.28
C LYS A 25 -6.38 17.99 -14.76
N ASN A 26 -5.47 17.42 -13.97
CA ASN A 26 -4.04 17.42 -14.22
C ASN A 26 -3.51 16.07 -14.71
N GLY A 27 -4.41 15.16 -15.11
CA GLY A 27 -4.06 13.81 -15.57
C GLY A 27 -4.62 12.71 -14.69
N GLU A 28 -4.10 11.51 -14.86
CA GLU A 28 -4.57 10.29 -14.21
C GLU A 28 -3.77 10.01 -12.93
N LEU A 29 -4.46 9.54 -11.89
CA LEU A 29 -3.82 9.02 -10.68
C LEU A 29 -4.34 7.61 -10.38
N LEU A 30 -3.59 6.84 -9.60
CA LEU A 30 -4.02 5.58 -9.04
C LEU A 30 -4.35 5.78 -7.56
N GLU A 31 -5.59 5.48 -7.18
CA GLU A 31 -6.03 5.51 -5.79
C GLU A 31 -5.95 4.10 -5.21
N ILE A 32 -5.31 3.98 -4.04
CA ILE A 32 -5.23 2.75 -3.25
C ILE A 32 -5.88 3.03 -1.90
N GLU A 33 -6.89 2.22 -1.56
CA GLU A 33 -7.66 2.33 -0.32
C GLU A 33 -7.65 0.98 0.41
N SER A 34 -7.27 0.99 1.68
CA SER A 34 -7.38 -0.16 2.58
C SER A 34 -8.71 -0.13 3.32
N LYS A 35 -9.48 -1.21 3.21
CA LYS A 35 -10.78 -1.33 3.88
C LYS A 35 -10.69 -1.64 5.37
N LYS A 36 -9.50 -1.98 5.87
CA LYS A 36 -9.30 -2.38 7.27
C LYS A 36 -9.03 -1.20 8.20
N ASN A 37 -8.37 -0.16 7.73
CA ASN A 37 -7.85 0.93 8.56
C ASN A 37 -8.11 2.33 7.97
N ASP A 38 -9.06 2.45 7.03
CA ASP A 38 -9.37 3.68 6.30
C ASP A 38 -8.14 4.37 5.66
N GLY A 39 -7.05 3.60 5.48
CA GLY A 39 -5.82 4.08 4.90
C GLY A 39 -6.01 4.33 3.41
N LYS A 40 -5.67 5.52 2.94
CA LYS A 40 -5.90 5.91 1.55
C LYS A 40 -4.74 6.74 1.01
N ILE A 41 -4.29 6.42 -0.20
CA ILE A 41 -3.24 7.16 -0.91
C ILE A 41 -3.58 7.27 -2.40
N THR A 42 -3.16 8.37 -3.02
CA THR A 42 -3.23 8.59 -4.46
C THR A 42 -1.82 8.74 -5.01
N LEU A 43 -1.51 8.05 -6.10
CA LEU A 43 -0.19 8.03 -6.71
C LEU A 43 -0.26 8.50 -8.16
N ASP A 44 0.62 9.42 -8.53
CA ASP A 44 0.85 9.79 -9.94
C ASP A 44 1.79 8.78 -10.64
N ALA A 45 1.98 8.97 -11.94
CA ALA A 45 2.80 8.09 -12.76
C ALA A 45 4.27 8.00 -12.29
N MET A 46 4.87 9.10 -11.85
CA MET A 46 6.26 9.14 -11.40
C MET A 46 6.42 8.44 -10.04
N GLN A 47 5.44 8.60 -9.16
CA GLN A 47 5.39 7.90 -7.89
C GLN A 47 5.23 6.38 -8.09
N LEU A 48 4.39 5.96 -9.05
CA LEU A 48 4.24 4.54 -9.40
C LEU A 48 5.53 3.96 -9.99
N GLU A 49 6.19 4.67 -10.91
CA GLU A 49 7.47 4.24 -11.48
C GLU A 49 8.51 4.03 -10.38
N SER A 50 8.58 4.93 -9.40
CA SER A 50 9.49 4.81 -8.26
C SER A 50 9.28 3.53 -7.45
N LEU A 51 8.03 3.04 -7.34
CA LEU A 51 7.73 1.78 -6.66
C LEU A 51 8.26 0.56 -7.43
N THR A 52 8.33 0.62 -8.77
CA THR A 52 8.81 -0.50 -9.59
C THR A 52 10.31 -0.75 -9.45
N VAL A 53 11.07 0.26 -9.01
CA VAL A 53 12.51 0.15 -8.73
C VAL A 53 12.78 -0.50 -7.37
N LEU A 54 11.78 -0.47 -6.46
CA LEU A 54 11.92 -1.06 -5.14
C LEU A 54 11.80 -2.58 -5.20
N LYS A 55 12.64 -3.26 -4.43
CA LYS A 55 12.56 -4.70 -4.21
C LYS A 55 11.80 -4.99 -2.90
N PRO A 56 11.20 -6.19 -2.74
CA PRO A 56 10.50 -6.56 -1.53
C PRO A 56 11.31 -6.35 -0.23
N GLU A 57 12.63 -6.53 -0.28
CA GLU A 57 13.51 -6.37 0.89
C GLU A 57 13.55 -4.93 1.41
N HIS A 58 13.32 -3.93 0.55
CA HIS A 58 13.23 -2.54 0.96
C HIS A 58 12.01 -2.30 1.86
N PHE A 59 10.88 -2.94 1.55
CA PHE A 59 9.67 -2.85 2.37
C PHE A 59 9.86 -3.60 3.70
N SER A 60 10.49 -4.77 3.69
CA SER A 60 10.80 -5.49 4.94
C SER A 60 11.65 -4.64 5.89
N LYS A 61 12.71 -4.00 5.38
CA LYS A 61 13.56 -3.10 6.18
C LYS A 61 12.81 -1.86 6.65
N PHE A 62 11.93 -1.30 5.82
CA PHE A 62 11.06 -0.20 6.22
C PHE A 62 10.15 -0.61 7.38
N PHE A 63 9.51 -1.78 7.30
CA PHE A 63 8.67 -2.28 8.38
C PHE A 63 9.46 -2.56 9.66
N GLU A 64 10.68 -3.09 9.55
CA GLU A 64 11.57 -3.31 10.70
C GLU A 64 11.96 -1.99 11.39
N ILE A 65 12.24 -0.92 10.64
CA ILE A 65 12.62 0.37 11.24
C ILE A 65 11.42 1.05 11.92
N HIS A 66 10.24 0.97 11.30
CA HIS A 66 9.07 1.75 11.73
C HIS A 66 8.10 1.00 12.63
N PHE A 67 8.10 -0.34 12.56
CA PHE A 67 7.22 -1.23 13.32
C PHE A 67 8.02 -2.39 13.94
N GLY A 68 9.34 -2.30 13.94
CA GLY A 68 10.24 -3.24 14.60
C GLY A 68 9.84 -3.41 16.05
N LEU A 69 9.61 -4.68 16.37
CA LEU A 69 9.18 -5.23 17.65
C LEU A 69 9.65 -4.37 18.82
N ASP A 70 8.70 -3.88 19.63
CA ASP A 70 9.01 -3.54 21.03
C ASP A 70 9.88 -4.68 21.59
N ASP A 71 11.01 -4.33 22.20
CA ASP A 71 12.02 -5.19 22.86
C ASP A 71 11.44 -6.21 23.88
N THR A 72 10.12 -6.30 24.02
CA THR A 72 9.36 -7.19 24.88
C THR A 72 9.50 -8.69 24.57
N PHE A 73 10.07 -9.08 23.41
CA PHE A 73 10.38 -10.48 23.13
C PHE A 73 11.82 -10.88 23.47
N SER A 74 12.66 -9.99 24.02
CA SER A 74 13.95 -10.37 24.62
C SER A 74 13.77 -10.89 26.06
N LYS A 75 12.91 -11.90 26.23
CA LYS A 75 12.92 -12.77 27.41
C LYS A 75 12.88 -14.23 26.95
N LYS A 76 14.05 -14.79 26.66
CA LYS A 76 14.62 -15.96 27.37
C LYS A 76 15.77 -16.62 26.61
N SER A 77 16.71 -17.11 27.42
CA SER A 77 17.80 -18.08 27.16
C SER A 77 19.10 -17.37 26.75
N LYS A 78 20.13 -17.33 27.60
CA LYS A 78 20.72 -18.41 28.39
C LYS A 78 21.43 -17.89 29.64
#